data_AF-A0A961EWC9-F1
#
_entry.id   AF-A0A961EWC9-F1
#
_cell.length_a   1.000
_cell.length_b   1.000
_cell.length_c   1.000
_cell.angle_alpha   90.00
_cell.angle_beta   90.00
_cell.angle_gamma   90.00
#
_symmetry.space_group_name_H-M   'P 1'
#
loop_
_entity.id
_entity.type
_entity.pdbx_description
1 polymer ?
#
loop_
_entity_poly.entity_id
_entity_poly.type
_entity_poly.pdbx_seq_one_letter_code
_entity_poly.pdbx_strand_id
1 'polypeptide(L)'
;YTSGVTSYQNFDLTKPTRFEYKLFTYSNNTVWEYSEVGFGNQTAAGYSGTGAQPGFAVFIRVEPATADTFPLQIRYKAGSDLFTEPYVPANDDNVWRTYAFEINQDGTVSFYKDGVHKFTSTVTLSGKTAQPVVVAARSVNTVTLIDDVVVEQ
;
A
#
# COMPACT_ATOMS: atom_id res chain seq x y z
N TYR A 1 17.11 5.47 -2.08
CA TYR A 1 17.21 4.22 -2.86
C TYR A 1 15.84 3.56 -2.85
N THR A 2 15.40 2.94 -3.95
CA THR A 2 14.14 2.18 -3.95
C THR A 2 14.44 0.75 -3.54
N SER A 3 13.71 0.25 -2.55
CA SER A 3 13.80 -1.12 -2.04
C SER A 3 12.40 -1.69 -1.98
N GLY A 4 12.24 -2.99 -2.23
CA GLY A 4 10.94 -3.63 -2.12
C GLY A 4 11.04 -5.13 -1.97
N VAL A 5 10.02 -5.71 -1.35
CA VAL A 5 9.87 -7.13 -1.07
C VAL A 5 8.53 -7.58 -1.68
N THR A 6 8.55 -8.65 -2.46
CA THR A 6 7.34 -9.34 -2.90
C THR A 6 7.28 -10.68 -2.17
N SER A 7 6.13 -11.04 -1.60
CA SER A 7 5.95 -12.33 -0.93
C SER A 7 5.89 -13.47 -1.94
N TYR A 8 6.47 -14.62 -1.58
CA TYR A 8 6.25 -15.87 -2.32
C TYR A 8 4.92 -16.56 -1.95
N GLN A 9 4.33 -16.19 -0.80
CA GLN A 9 2.97 -16.57 -0.47
C GLN A 9 1.99 -15.79 -1.36
N ASN A 10 1.03 -16.51 -1.94
CA ASN A 10 0.01 -15.96 -2.82
C ASN A 10 -1.36 -16.10 -2.16
N PHE A 11 -2.23 -15.12 -2.41
CA PHE A 11 -3.57 -15.02 -1.82
C PHE A 11 -4.62 -15.04 -2.93
N ASP A 12 -5.75 -15.69 -2.64
CA ASP A 12 -6.87 -15.78 -3.56
C ASP A 12 -7.84 -14.62 -3.31
N LEU A 13 -7.70 -13.52 -4.04
CA LEU A 13 -8.51 -12.32 -3.80
C LEU A 13 -9.98 -12.50 -4.18
N THR A 14 -10.38 -13.66 -4.73
CA THR A 14 -11.80 -13.99 -4.94
C THR A 14 -12.53 -14.35 -3.64
N LYS A 15 -11.79 -14.52 -2.53
CA LYS A 15 -12.32 -14.75 -1.19
C LYS A 15 -12.33 -13.45 -0.37
N PRO A 16 -13.22 -13.31 0.62
CA PRO A 16 -13.14 -12.20 1.58
C PRO A 16 -11.73 -12.12 2.15
N THR A 17 -11.13 -10.94 2.08
CA THR A 17 -9.73 -10.76 2.50
C THR A 17 -9.61 -9.48 3.30
N ARG A 18 -9.06 -9.57 4.51
CA ARG A 18 -8.61 -8.40 5.27
C ARG A 18 -7.09 -8.30 5.19
N PHE A 19 -6.60 -7.13 4.86
CA PHE A 19 -5.17 -6.81 4.87
C PHE A 19 -4.93 -5.66 5.84
N GLU A 20 -3.95 -5.79 6.72
CA GLU A 20 -3.58 -4.77 7.69
C GLU A 20 -2.05 -4.68 7.84
N TYR A 21 -1.53 -3.48 8.07
CA TYR A 21 -0.13 -3.27 8.42
C TYR A 21 0.04 -1.99 9.24
N LYS A 22 1.18 -1.91 9.94
CA LYS A 22 1.62 -0.70 10.62
C LYS A 22 2.74 -0.01 9.86
N LEU A 23 2.71 1.32 9.86
CA LEU A 23 3.74 2.16 9.27
C LEU A 23 4.22 3.18 10.30
N PHE A 24 5.54 3.27 10.47
CA PHE A 24 6.20 4.38 11.14
C PHE A 24 7.05 5.11 10.11
N THR A 25 6.84 6.41 9.99
CA THR A 25 7.61 7.24 9.07
C THR A 25 7.98 8.57 9.70
N TYR A 26 9.09 9.13 9.25
CA TYR A 26 9.51 10.49 9.56
C TYR A 26 10.26 11.03 8.34
N SER A 27 9.78 12.14 7.77
CA SER A 27 10.50 12.83 6.71
C SER A 27 10.78 14.29 7.05
N ASN A 28 12.01 14.71 6.77
CA ASN A 28 12.45 16.11 6.86
C ASN A 28 13.07 16.57 5.53
N ASN A 29 12.78 15.87 4.44
CA ASN A 29 13.47 16.01 3.17
C ASN A 29 12.52 16.46 2.05
N THR A 30 13.06 17.09 1.02
CA THR A 30 12.35 17.47 -0.22
C THR A 30 12.67 16.52 -1.37
N VAL A 31 13.16 15.32 -1.04
CA VAL A 31 13.36 14.25 -2.02
C VAL A 31 12.10 13.40 -2.03
N TRP A 32 11.72 12.92 -3.21
CA TRP A 32 10.57 12.03 -3.34
C TRP A 32 10.78 10.71 -2.58
N GLU A 33 9.83 10.41 -1.69
CA GLU A 33 9.80 9.23 -0.82
C GLU A 33 8.41 8.62 -0.79
N TYR A 34 8.36 7.30 -0.59
CA TYR A 34 7.08 6.60 -0.45
C TYR A 34 7.23 5.27 0.29
N SER A 35 6.12 4.80 0.85
CA SER A 35 5.88 3.39 1.16
C SER A 35 4.59 2.96 0.47
N GLU A 36 4.56 1.79 -0.14
CA GLU A 36 3.43 1.25 -0.88
C GLU A 36 3.27 -0.22 -0.52
N VAL A 37 2.07 -0.57 -0.04
CA VAL A 37 1.77 -1.91 0.46
C VAL A 37 0.41 -2.35 -0.08
N GLY A 38 0.32 -3.59 -0.56
CA GLY A 38 -0.93 -4.18 -0.99
C GLY A 38 -0.75 -5.46 -1.79
N PHE A 39 -1.70 -5.76 -2.67
CA PHE A 39 -1.66 -6.95 -3.51
C PHE A 39 -1.22 -6.64 -4.95
N GLY A 40 -0.41 -7.54 -5.49
CA GLY A 40 -0.05 -7.53 -6.90
C GLY A 40 -1.27 -7.62 -7.83
N ASN A 41 -1.11 -7.09 -9.03
CA ASN A 41 -2.02 -7.25 -10.16
C ASN A 41 -1.66 -8.50 -10.99
N GLN A 42 -0.43 -8.96 -10.84
CA GLN A 42 0.12 -10.18 -11.41
C GLN A 42 0.55 -11.11 -10.27
N THR A 43 0.74 -12.39 -10.59
CA THR A 43 1.33 -13.36 -9.66
C THR A 43 2.76 -12.98 -9.29
N ALA A 44 3.35 -13.66 -8.29
CA ALA A 44 4.74 -13.46 -7.89
C ALA A 44 5.76 -13.59 -9.05
N ALA A 45 5.40 -14.23 -10.16
CA ALA A 45 6.24 -14.30 -11.37
C ALA A 45 6.50 -12.92 -12.02
N GLY A 46 5.70 -11.90 -11.71
CA GLY A 46 5.92 -10.52 -12.15
C GLY A 46 7.06 -9.80 -11.41
N TYR A 47 7.59 -10.38 -10.34
CA TYR A 47 8.73 -9.81 -9.61
C TYR A 47 10.03 -10.08 -10.38
N SER A 48 10.74 -9.01 -10.75
CA SER A 48 12.03 -9.11 -11.47
C SER A 48 13.20 -8.42 -10.74
N GLY A 49 12.99 -8.05 -9.47
CA GLY A 49 14.00 -7.46 -8.60
C GLY A 49 13.51 -6.20 -7.90
N THR A 50 14.38 -5.59 -7.10
CA THR A 50 14.04 -4.43 -6.23
C THR A 50 13.60 -3.18 -7.02
N GLY A 51 14.01 -3.04 -8.28
CA GLY A 51 13.59 -1.96 -9.17
C GLY A 51 12.31 -2.21 -9.98
N ALA A 52 11.76 -3.43 -9.91
CA ALA A 52 10.63 -3.85 -10.75
C ALA A 52 9.73 -4.84 -9.99
N GLN A 53 8.86 -4.27 -9.14
CA GLN A 53 7.79 -4.98 -8.44
C GLN A 53 6.61 -5.22 -9.39
N PRO A 54 5.77 -6.25 -9.16
CA PRO A 54 4.49 -6.37 -9.84
C PRO A 54 3.68 -5.08 -9.66
N GLY A 55 3.00 -4.62 -10.71
CA GLY A 55 2.00 -3.56 -10.56
C GLY A 55 0.94 -3.99 -9.55
N PHE A 56 0.28 -3.05 -8.89
CA PHE A 56 -0.67 -3.34 -7.81
C PHE A 56 -2.13 -3.39 -8.29
N ALA A 57 -2.91 -4.34 -7.77
CA ALA A 57 -4.36 -4.38 -7.94
C ALA A 57 -5.08 -3.52 -6.89
N VAL A 58 -4.63 -3.64 -5.64
CA VAL A 58 -5.11 -2.88 -4.49
C VAL A 58 -3.90 -2.45 -3.68
N PHE A 59 -3.80 -1.18 -3.30
CA PHE A 59 -2.72 -0.71 -2.45
C PHE A 59 -3.09 0.51 -1.60
N ILE A 60 -2.28 0.71 -0.57
CA ILE A 60 -2.15 1.99 0.15
C ILE A 60 -0.72 2.48 -0.03
N ARG A 61 -0.55 3.71 -0.53
CA ARG A 61 0.74 4.38 -0.68
C ARG A 61 0.78 5.61 0.20
N VAL A 62 1.79 5.73 1.04
CA VAL A 62 2.08 6.92 1.84
C VAL A 62 3.27 7.63 1.22
N GLU A 63 3.12 8.92 0.91
CA GLU A 63 4.15 9.78 0.31
C GLU A 63 4.46 10.92 1.28
N PRO A 64 5.34 10.67 2.28
CA PRO A 64 5.64 11.63 3.36
C PRO A 64 6.60 12.74 2.92
N ALA A 65 7.12 12.68 1.68
CA ALA A 65 8.03 13.67 1.12
C ALA A 65 7.87 13.75 -0.40
N THR A 66 8.04 14.95 -0.94
CA THR A 66 7.81 15.20 -2.36
C THR A 66 9.06 15.74 -3.01
N ALA A 67 9.25 15.45 -4.30
CA ALA A 67 10.21 16.18 -5.13
C ALA A 67 9.50 17.39 -5.74
N ASP A 68 9.53 18.53 -5.05
CA ASP A 68 9.12 19.90 -5.45
C ASP A 68 7.74 20.11 -6.12
N THR A 69 7.02 19.07 -6.52
CA THR A 69 5.89 19.11 -7.47
C THR A 69 4.73 18.20 -7.08
N PHE A 70 4.88 17.38 -6.03
CA PHE A 70 3.80 16.56 -5.50
C PHE A 70 3.35 17.09 -4.13
N PRO A 71 2.07 16.96 -3.76
CA PRO A 71 1.64 17.18 -2.39
C PRO A 71 1.98 15.97 -1.52
N LEU A 72 2.23 16.22 -0.23
CA LEU A 72 2.31 15.16 0.79
C LEU A 72 0.94 14.48 0.87
N GLN A 73 0.88 13.19 0.60
CA GLN A 73 -0.41 12.51 0.44
C GLN A 73 -0.35 11.03 0.77
N ILE A 74 -1.54 10.49 1.05
CA ILE A 74 -1.79 9.07 1.15
C ILE A 74 -2.75 8.71 0.02
N ARG A 75 -2.38 7.70 -0.78
CA ARG A 75 -3.14 7.22 -1.92
C ARG A 75 -3.73 5.84 -1.63
N TYR A 76 -4.99 5.67 -1.99
CA TYR A 76 -5.73 4.42 -1.87
C TYR A 76 -6.16 3.99 -3.27
N LYS A 77 -5.70 2.84 -3.74
CA LYS A 77 -6.01 2.34 -5.09
C LYS A 77 -6.76 1.02 -5.02
N ALA A 78 -7.84 0.91 -5.77
CA ALA A 78 -8.48 -0.36 -6.12
C ALA A 78 -8.79 -0.35 -7.62
N GLY A 79 -8.22 -1.30 -8.37
CA GLY A 79 -8.41 -1.37 -9.82
C GLY A 79 -7.96 -0.08 -10.54
N SER A 80 -8.87 0.57 -11.27
CA SER A 80 -8.61 1.84 -11.94
C SER A 80 -8.66 3.05 -11.00
N ASP A 81 -9.41 2.95 -9.91
CA ASP A 81 -9.73 4.10 -9.07
C ASP A 81 -8.55 4.44 -8.16
N LEU A 82 -8.37 5.73 -7.92
CA LEU A 82 -7.33 6.27 -7.04
C LEU A 82 -7.91 7.41 -6.23
N PHE A 83 -7.91 7.25 -4.91
CA PHE A 83 -8.32 8.28 -3.95
C PHE A 83 -7.10 8.80 -3.23
N THR A 84 -7.17 10.07 -2.80
CA THR A 84 -6.08 10.73 -2.09
C THR A 84 -6.62 11.45 -0.87
N GLU A 85 -5.91 11.36 0.24
CA GLU A 85 -6.07 12.26 1.38
C GLU A 85 -4.71 12.91 1.70
N PRO A 86 -4.67 14.10 2.35
CA PRO A 86 -3.41 14.73 2.71
C PRO A 86 -2.64 13.89 3.73
N TYR A 87 -1.33 13.80 3.55
CA TYR A 87 -0.41 13.40 4.60
C TYR A 87 -0.08 14.65 5.42
N VAL A 88 -0.28 14.59 6.74
CA VAL A 88 -0.10 15.74 7.61
C VAL A 88 1.07 15.46 8.55
N PRO A 89 2.29 15.98 8.29
CA PRO A 89 3.48 15.70 9.09
C PRO A 89 3.28 15.87 10.60
N ALA A 90 2.59 16.95 11.00
CA ALA A 90 2.28 17.22 12.40
C ALA A 90 1.47 16.12 13.10
N ASN A 91 0.73 15.32 12.34
CA ASN A 91 -0.07 14.21 12.85
C ASN A 91 0.60 12.86 12.59
N ASP A 92 1.25 12.70 11.43
CA ASP A 92 1.64 11.40 10.89
C ASP A 92 3.12 11.06 11.11
N ASP A 93 4.00 12.05 11.25
CA ASP A 93 5.42 11.79 11.50
C ASP A 93 5.65 11.29 12.93
N ASN A 94 6.57 10.35 13.08
CA ASN A 94 6.97 9.75 14.35
C ASN A 94 5.82 9.10 15.14
N VAL A 95 4.75 8.72 14.43
CA VAL A 95 3.59 8.01 14.98
C VAL A 95 3.41 6.72 14.21
N TRP A 96 3.17 5.62 14.93
CA TRP A 96 2.73 4.37 14.30
C TRP A 96 1.30 4.54 13.81
N ARG A 97 1.10 4.43 12.50
CA ARG A 97 -0.20 4.44 11.84
C ARG A 97 -0.59 3.05 11.41
N THR A 98 -1.84 2.68 11.62
CA THR A 98 -2.40 1.42 11.11
C THR A 98 -3.12 1.70 9.79
N TYR A 99 -2.80 0.93 8.76
CA TYR A 99 -3.46 1.00 7.47
C TYR A 99 -4.07 -0.36 7.15
N ALA A 100 -5.31 -0.35 6.67
CA ALA A 100 -5.99 -1.58 6.31
C ALA A 100 -6.87 -1.42 5.08
N PHE A 101 -7.14 -2.53 4.42
CA PHE A 101 -8.22 -2.64 3.45
C PHE A 101 -8.90 -4.00 3.51
N GLU A 102 -10.18 -4.01 3.20
CA GLU A 102 -11.03 -5.20 3.15
C GLU A 102 -11.54 -5.38 1.72
N ILE A 103 -11.34 -6.58 1.17
CA ILE A 103 -11.83 -6.98 -0.16
C ILE A 103 -12.97 -7.97 0.06
N ASN A 104 -14.16 -7.62 -0.44
CA ASN A 104 -15.34 -8.48 -0.42
C ASN A 104 -15.40 -9.34 -1.69
N GLN A 105 -16.16 -10.45 -1.65
CA GLN A 105 -16.32 -11.38 -2.78
C GLN A 105 -16.90 -10.72 -4.05
N ASP A 106 -17.66 -9.65 -3.90
CA ASP A 106 -18.23 -8.88 -5.00
C ASP A 106 -17.22 -7.91 -5.65
N GLY A 107 -15.99 -7.83 -5.13
CA GLY A 107 -14.97 -6.91 -5.58
C GLY A 107 -15.00 -5.55 -4.90
N THR A 108 -15.93 -5.30 -3.97
CA THR A 108 -15.94 -4.07 -3.17
C THR A 108 -14.72 -4.03 -2.26
N VAL A 109 -13.99 -2.91 -2.28
CA VAL A 109 -12.81 -2.67 -1.44
C VAL A 109 -13.06 -1.48 -0.53
N SER A 110 -12.91 -1.65 0.78
CA SER A 110 -12.99 -0.58 1.78
C SER A 110 -11.63 -0.32 2.41
N PHE A 111 -11.24 0.95 2.50
CA PHE A 111 -9.94 1.38 3.02
C PHE A 111 -10.07 2.06 4.38
N TYR A 112 -9.08 1.85 5.25
CA TYR A 112 -9.06 2.36 6.61
C TYR A 112 -7.69 2.91 6.98
N LYS A 113 -7.68 3.96 7.80
CA LYS A 113 -6.50 4.49 8.51
C LYS A 113 -6.86 4.62 9.98
N ASP A 114 -6.06 4.01 10.85
CA ASP A 114 -6.28 3.95 12.31
C ASP A 114 -7.69 3.46 12.68
N GLY A 115 -8.19 2.45 11.94
CA GLY A 115 -9.53 1.89 12.12
C GLY A 115 -10.69 2.74 11.58
N VAL A 116 -10.41 3.97 11.09
CA VAL A 116 -11.43 4.86 10.52
C VAL A 116 -11.55 4.61 9.01
N HIS A 117 -12.77 4.35 8.55
CA HIS A 117 -13.08 4.21 7.12
C HIS A 117 -12.75 5.51 6.36
N LYS A 118 -12.14 5.36 5.18
CA LYS A 118 -11.71 6.46 4.32
C LYS A 118 -12.46 6.47 2.99
N PHE A 119 -12.36 5.37 2.26
CA PHE A 119 -12.87 5.25 0.90
C PHE A 119 -13.41 3.86 0.63
N THR A 120 -14.36 3.76 -0.30
CA THR A 120 -14.83 2.50 -0.87
C THR A 120 -14.75 2.57 -2.39
N SER A 121 -14.32 1.49 -3.01
CA SER A 121 -14.21 1.35 -4.47
C SER A 121 -14.41 -0.11 -4.87
N THR A 122 -14.10 -0.45 -6.11
CA THR A 122 -14.25 -1.80 -6.65
C THR A 122 -12.99 -2.24 -7.40
N VAL A 123 -12.73 -3.54 -7.41
CA VAL A 123 -11.67 -4.16 -8.20
C VAL A 123 -12.22 -5.39 -8.91
N THR A 124 -11.81 -5.60 -10.16
CA THR A 124 -12.14 -6.84 -10.87
C THR A 124 -11.36 -8.01 -10.29
N LEU A 125 -12.06 -8.98 -9.71
CA LEU A 125 -11.45 -10.16 -9.07
C LEU A 125 -11.25 -11.36 -10.01
N SER A 126 -11.86 -11.35 -11.20
CA SER A 126 -11.73 -12.45 -12.16
C SER A 126 -10.26 -12.73 -12.48
N GLY A 127 -9.82 -13.97 -12.24
CA GLY A 127 -8.43 -14.40 -12.44
C GLY A 127 -7.45 -13.99 -11.33
N LYS A 128 -7.90 -13.35 -10.23
CA LYS A 128 -7.03 -12.92 -9.12
C LYS A 128 -6.88 -13.97 -8.02
N THR A 129 -6.58 -15.22 -8.38
CA THR A 129 -6.54 -16.37 -7.45
C THR A 129 -5.18 -16.63 -6.81
N ALA A 130 -4.13 -15.92 -7.23
CA ALA A 130 -2.77 -16.10 -6.71
C ALA A 130 -1.98 -14.78 -6.72
N GLN A 131 -2.45 -13.78 -5.97
CA GLN A 131 -1.80 -12.48 -5.89
C GLN A 131 -0.81 -12.43 -4.72
N PRO A 132 0.43 -11.95 -4.93
CA PRO A 132 1.40 -11.78 -3.86
C PRO A 132 1.09 -10.50 -3.08
N VAL A 133 1.54 -10.46 -1.83
CA VAL A 133 1.72 -9.20 -1.10
C VAL A 133 2.97 -8.51 -1.65
N VAL A 134 2.83 -7.24 -1.96
CA VAL A 134 3.91 -6.41 -2.47
C VAL A 134 4.12 -5.27 -1.48
N VAL A 135 5.37 -5.10 -1.06
CA VAL A 135 5.85 -4.00 -0.23
C VAL A 135 6.94 -3.28 -1.01
N ALA A 136 6.75 -2.00 -1.28
CA ALA A 136 7.74 -1.18 -1.98
C ALA A 136 7.95 0.12 -1.22
N ALA A 137 9.18 0.54 -1.04
CA ALA A 137 9.48 1.78 -0.36
C ALA A 137 10.70 2.49 -0.98
N ARG A 138 10.73 3.80 -0.80
CA ARG A 138 11.86 4.65 -1.14
C ARG A 138 12.04 5.64 0.00
N SER A 139 13.18 5.56 0.66
CA SER A 139 13.62 6.51 1.69
C SER A 139 15.00 7.08 1.35
N VAL A 140 15.22 8.34 1.73
CA VAL A 140 16.46 9.09 1.55
C VAL A 140 16.68 9.99 2.78
N ASN A 141 17.56 9.55 3.69
CA ASN A 141 17.84 10.23 4.97
C ASN A 141 16.62 10.33 5.90
N THR A 142 15.72 9.36 5.80
CA THR A 142 14.47 9.28 6.55
C THR A 142 14.25 7.88 7.10
N VAL A 143 13.28 7.76 7.99
CA VAL A 143 12.87 6.48 8.57
C VAL A 143 11.56 6.07 7.92
N THR A 144 11.53 4.84 7.38
CA THR A 144 10.30 4.17 6.95
C THR A 144 10.37 2.74 7.46
N LEU A 145 9.48 2.41 8.39
CA LEU A 145 9.35 1.07 8.97
C LEU A 145 7.96 0.55 8.69
N ILE A 146 7.88 -0.64 8.13
CA ILE A 146 6.64 -1.36 7.87
C ILE A 146 6.68 -2.61 8.75
N ASP A 147 5.66 -2.78 9.57
CA ASP A 147 5.58 -3.87 10.54
C ASP A 147 4.17 -4.44 10.62
N ASP A 148 4.00 -5.58 11.30
CA ASP A 148 2.72 -6.24 11.53
C ASP A 148 1.88 -6.41 10.25
N VAL A 149 2.51 -6.85 9.16
CA VAL A 149 1.78 -7.16 7.92
C VAL A 149 0.96 -8.44 8.12
N VAL A 150 -0.36 -8.29 8.16
CA VAL A 150 -1.32 -9.37 8.41
C VAL A 150 -2.28 -9.50 7.23
N VAL A 151 -2.53 -10.75 6.83
CA VAL A 151 -3.56 -11.11 5.85
C VAL A 151 -4.47 -12.18 6.44
N GLU A 152 -5.77 -11.93 6.42
CA GLU A 152 -6.81 -12.86 6.90
C GLU A 152 -7.72 -13.26 5.73
N GLN A 153 -7.89 -14.56 5.51
CA GLN A 153 -8.72 -15.19 4.46
C GLN A 153 -9.42 -16.45 4.97
#